data_AF-A0AB35BXB3-F1
#
_entry.id   AF-A0AB35BXB3-F1
#
_cell.length_a   1.000
_cell.length_b   1.000
_cell.length_c   1.000
_cell.angle_alpha   90.00
_cell.angle_beta   90.00
_cell.angle_gamma   90.00
#
_symmetry.space_group_name_H-M   'P 1'
#
loop_
_entity.id
_entity.type
_entity.pdbx_description
1 polymer ?
#
loop_
_entity_poly.entity_id
_entity_poly.type
_entity_poly.pdbx_seq_one_letter_code
_entity_poly.pdbx_strand_id
1 'polypeptide(L)'
;MKTLFVSPIGQITHLYPITFALVKALRAEGLKVGYIKPISQTHHDTAVLYKYVFDEAAPISLNMSEVEALILKDDYDTILEKSIELVVDAQKNHDVVVIEGVEFNARNPFTEKLNLDLASTFQSGVIFAGNAGHNSLCEIGEYLNLYIKRFAPLKNWIAGYIANKMADQVLTTEEMACQILTDQSIACLGLIEDNPALTDVKDVVRFIEGHLQLHSVIAHLNAMVEHPITTPAFFKYRLMEKAREANQRIVLPEGDEPRTLKAALICHEHQLAQCVLLGERAKIEAVAAKEGLTLPESLEIVEPLNVCDQYVDTLVKLRQHKGMTEEKAKAQVKDSVVLGTLMLANDDVDGLVSGAVHTTADTIRPALQLLGTDQNSSIVSSIFFMLMPEGAHVYGDCAVNPNPTPEQLANIAIQSANSAKAFDIEPRVAMISYSTGSSGSGVDVEAVAEATKIAQTQAPDLMIDGPIQFDAAYVPSVGKQKLPNSPVAGRATVFIFPDLNTGNTTYKAVQRSANLISIGPVLQGLAKPVNDLSRGALVEDIVYTIAITAVQAAQQKK
;
A
#
# COMPACT_ATOMS: atom_id res chain seq x y z
N MET A 1 -6.69 -8.42 9.67
CA MET A 1 -8.03 -7.81 9.60
C MET A 1 -8.93 -8.69 8.74
N LYS A 2 -10.04 -9.18 9.29
CA LYS A 2 -11.07 -9.90 8.52
C LYS A 2 -12.20 -8.94 8.15
N THR A 3 -12.49 -8.80 6.87
CA THR A 3 -13.57 -7.93 6.39
C THR A 3 -14.48 -8.69 5.43
N LEU A 4 -15.79 -8.42 5.52
CA LEU A 4 -16.77 -8.85 4.54
C LEU A 4 -17.34 -7.61 3.86
N PHE A 5 -17.22 -7.52 2.54
CA PHE A 5 -17.78 -6.43 1.76
C PHE A 5 -19.09 -6.86 1.12
N VAL A 6 -20.18 -6.19 1.45
CA VAL A 6 -21.49 -6.45 0.85
C VAL A 6 -21.64 -5.54 -0.37
N SER A 7 -21.48 -6.13 -1.54
CA SER A 7 -21.50 -5.44 -2.82
C SER A 7 -22.91 -5.53 -3.44
N PRO A 8 -23.59 -4.40 -3.70
CA PRO A 8 -24.88 -4.44 -4.39
C PRO A 8 -24.68 -4.84 -5.86
N ILE A 9 -25.53 -5.72 -6.37
CA ILE A 9 -25.59 -6.07 -7.79
C ILE A 9 -26.86 -5.52 -8.43
N GLY A 10 -26.68 -4.77 -9.52
CA GLY A 10 -27.79 -4.10 -10.20
C GLY A 10 -28.45 -3.01 -9.33
N GLN A 11 -29.71 -2.71 -9.65
CA GLN A 11 -30.47 -1.68 -8.93
C GLN A 11 -31.10 -2.27 -7.66
N ILE A 12 -30.56 -1.92 -6.50
CA ILE A 12 -31.07 -2.34 -5.19
C ILE A 12 -31.69 -1.14 -4.46
N THR A 13 -32.91 -1.34 -3.93
CA THR A 13 -33.53 -0.40 -2.99
C THR A 13 -33.16 -0.79 -1.57
N HIS A 14 -32.22 -0.05 -0.97
CA HIS A 14 -31.71 -0.21 0.40
C HIS A 14 -30.92 -1.50 0.63
N LEU A 15 -29.61 -1.35 0.76
CA LEU A 15 -28.68 -2.43 1.07
C LEU A 15 -28.63 -2.75 2.57
N TYR A 16 -28.88 -1.75 3.42
CA TYR A 16 -28.71 -1.84 4.87
C TYR A 16 -29.49 -2.98 5.57
N PRO A 17 -30.71 -3.40 5.16
CA PRO A 17 -31.40 -4.49 5.86
C PRO A 17 -30.63 -5.81 5.74
N ILE A 18 -30.00 -6.04 4.59
CA ILE A 18 -29.19 -7.24 4.32
C ILE A 18 -27.90 -7.19 5.14
N THR A 19 -27.21 -6.03 5.17
CA THR A 19 -25.96 -5.87 5.92
C THR A 19 -26.19 -5.99 7.42
N PHE A 20 -27.26 -5.42 7.95
CA PHE A 20 -27.61 -5.53 9.36
C PHE A 20 -27.99 -6.96 9.74
N ALA A 21 -28.76 -7.65 8.90
CA ALA A 21 -29.10 -9.06 9.12
C ALA A 21 -27.84 -9.94 9.11
N LEU A 22 -26.88 -9.67 8.23
CA LEU A 22 -25.59 -10.35 8.20
C LEU A 22 -24.79 -10.11 9.49
N VAL A 23 -24.67 -8.85 9.95
CA VAL A 23 -24.01 -8.51 11.22
C VAL A 23 -24.64 -9.28 12.37
N LYS A 24 -25.98 -9.28 12.43
CA LYS A 24 -26.72 -9.94 13.50
C LYS A 24 -26.55 -11.46 13.48
N ALA A 25 -26.67 -12.09 12.30
CA ALA A 25 -26.48 -13.52 12.12
C ALA A 25 -25.06 -13.97 12.51
N LEU A 26 -24.03 -13.23 12.11
CA LEU A 26 -22.65 -13.54 12.50
C LEU A 26 -22.41 -13.36 14.01
N ARG A 27 -23.03 -12.35 14.65
CA ARG A 27 -22.99 -12.17 16.11
C ARG A 27 -23.70 -13.31 16.85
N ALA A 28 -24.81 -13.82 16.31
CA ALA A 28 -25.53 -14.96 16.88
C ALA A 28 -24.68 -16.25 16.90
N GLU A 29 -23.75 -16.36 15.96
CA GLU A 29 -22.76 -17.45 15.86
C GLU A 29 -21.50 -17.21 16.72
N GLY A 30 -21.50 -16.15 17.55
CA GLY A 30 -20.46 -15.88 18.54
C GLY A 30 -19.29 -15.02 18.09
N LEU A 31 -19.32 -14.47 16.86
CA LEU A 31 -18.28 -13.56 16.36
C LEU A 31 -18.50 -12.13 16.89
N LYS A 32 -17.41 -11.41 17.22
CA LYS A 32 -17.50 -9.97 17.47
C LYS A 32 -17.48 -9.22 16.14
N VAL A 33 -18.65 -8.76 15.70
CA VAL A 33 -18.80 -8.16 14.37
C VAL A 33 -19.04 -6.66 14.46
N GLY A 34 -18.17 -5.89 13.81
CA GLY A 34 -18.32 -4.47 13.58
C GLY A 34 -19.04 -4.19 12.27
N TYR A 35 -19.55 -2.96 12.15
CA TYR A 35 -20.25 -2.50 10.95
C TYR A 35 -19.72 -1.13 10.53
N ILE A 36 -19.60 -0.94 9.22
CA ILE A 36 -19.31 0.37 8.65
C ILE A 36 -19.92 0.49 7.26
N LYS A 37 -20.54 1.64 6.98
CA LYS A 37 -20.81 2.13 5.63
C LYS A 37 -19.81 3.25 5.37
N PRO A 38 -18.72 3.04 4.61
CA PRO A 38 -17.70 4.07 4.44
C PRO A 38 -18.25 5.35 3.80
N ILE A 39 -19.23 5.20 2.91
CA ILE A 39 -19.79 6.31 2.12
C ILE A 39 -21.32 6.29 2.23
N SER A 40 -21.89 7.36 2.78
CA SER A 40 -23.33 7.53 2.94
C SER A 40 -23.97 8.15 1.68
N GLN A 41 -25.20 7.73 1.38
CA GLN A 41 -26.03 8.29 0.31
C GLN A 41 -27.29 8.92 0.94
N THR A 42 -27.74 10.04 0.39
CA THR A 42 -28.70 10.99 0.99
C THR A 42 -30.12 10.46 1.25
N HIS A 43 -30.39 9.20 0.91
CA HIS A 43 -31.74 8.64 0.99
C HIS A 43 -32.12 8.18 2.41
N HIS A 44 -31.16 7.71 3.23
CA HIS A 44 -31.37 7.39 4.65
C HIS A 44 -30.05 7.49 5.44
N ASP A 45 -30.15 7.95 6.70
CA ASP A 45 -29.01 7.91 7.61
C ASP A 45 -28.87 6.49 8.18
N THR A 46 -28.05 5.68 7.51
CA THR A 46 -27.81 4.30 7.92
C THR A 46 -27.19 4.21 9.33
N ALA A 47 -26.46 5.22 9.80
CA ALA A 47 -25.92 5.24 11.16
C ALA A 47 -27.04 5.38 12.21
N VAL A 48 -28.05 6.22 11.94
CA VAL A 48 -29.26 6.32 12.79
C VAL A 48 -30.02 5.00 12.82
N LEU A 49 -30.18 4.34 11.67
CA LEU A 49 -30.84 3.04 11.59
C LEU A 49 -30.03 1.95 12.31
N TYR A 50 -28.71 1.96 12.19
CA TYR A 50 -27.82 1.04 12.91
C TYR A 50 -27.99 1.19 14.42
N LYS A 51 -27.96 2.43 14.92
CA LYS A 51 -28.24 2.73 16.33
C LYS A 51 -29.62 2.27 16.77
N TYR A 52 -30.64 2.47 15.94
CA TYR A 52 -31.98 1.99 16.26
C TYR A 52 -32.03 0.46 16.40
N VAL A 53 -31.38 -0.28 15.49
CA VAL A 53 -31.41 -1.76 15.45
C VAL A 53 -30.54 -2.40 16.53
N PHE A 54 -29.32 -1.89 16.73
CA PHE A 54 -28.29 -2.51 17.58
C PHE A 54 -28.08 -1.80 18.92
N ASP A 55 -28.66 -0.63 19.14
CA ASP A 55 -28.39 0.25 20.30
C ASP A 55 -26.90 0.63 20.43
N GLU A 56 -26.21 0.69 19.28
CA GLU A 56 -24.77 0.97 19.17
C GLU A 56 -24.54 2.09 18.15
N ALA A 57 -23.51 2.92 18.36
CA ALA A 57 -23.12 3.90 17.36
C ALA A 57 -22.31 3.24 16.24
N ALA A 58 -22.61 3.59 14.98
CA ALA A 58 -21.75 3.28 13.85
C ALA A 58 -20.76 4.44 13.62
N PRO A 59 -19.55 4.20 13.06
CA PRO A 59 -18.65 5.27 12.67
C PRO A 59 -19.29 6.18 11.60
N ILE A 60 -18.88 7.45 11.60
CA ILE A 60 -19.44 8.49 10.73
C ILE A 60 -18.93 8.28 9.29
N SER A 61 -19.84 8.04 8.36
CA SER A 61 -19.52 7.89 6.94
C SER A 61 -19.06 9.19 6.28
N LEU A 62 -18.28 9.05 5.20
CA LEU A 62 -18.09 10.13 4.22
C LEU A 62 -19.41 10.47 3.55
N ASN A 63 -19.64 11.74 3.27
CA ASN A 63 -20.82 12.17 2.54
C ASN A 63 -20.59 12.01 1.02
N MET A 64 -21.58 11.53 0.27
CA MET A 64 -21.49 11.43 -1.19
C MET A 64 -21.11 12.77 -1.86
N SER A 65 -21.58 13.90 -1.35
CA SER A 65 -21.21 15.22 -1.89
C SER A 65 -19.73 15.56 -1.72
N GLU A 66 -19.11 15.09 -0.64
CA GLU A 66 -17.66 15.22 -0.43
C GLU A 66 -16.89 14.31 -1.38
N VAL A 67 -17.35 13.07 -1.55
CA VAL A 67 -16.80 12.10 -2.51
C VAL A 67 -16.86 12.66 -3.93
N GLU A 68 -17.98 13.24 -4.34
CA GLU A 68 -18.13 13.91 -5.64
C GLU A 68 -17.14 15.08 -5.79
N ALA A 69 -16.97 15.91 -4.77
CA ALA A 69 -16.04 17.03 -4.79
C ALA A 69 -14.58 16.58 -4.93
N LEU A 70 -14.20 15.46 -4.29
CA LEU A 70 -12.87 14.85 -4.40
C LEU A 70 -12.64 14.26 -5.78
N ILE A 71 -13.62 13.54 -6.35
CA ILE A 71 -13.55 13.02 -7.72
C ILE A 71 -13.37 14.17 -8.73
N LEU A 72 -14.09 15.29 -8.55
CA LEU A 72 -13.97 16.46 -9.44
C LEU A 72 -12.60 17.16 -9.35
N LYS A 73 -11.84 16.92 -8.28
CA LYS A 73 -10.47 17.41 -8.09
C LYS A 73 -9.41 16.39 -8.49
N ASP A 74 -9.80 15.25 -9.07
CA ASP A 74 -8.94 14.09 -9.35
C ASP A 74 -8.24 13.53 -8.09
N ASP A 75 -8.84 13.74 -6.91
CA ASP A 75 -8.31 13.33 -5.61
C ASP A 75 -8.99 12.06 -5.11
N TYR A 76 -8.83 10.98 -5.87
CA TYR A 76 -9.47 9.69 -5.56
C TYR A 76 -8.82 8.97 -4.37
N ASP A 77 -7.52 9.18 -4.17
CA ASP A 77 -6.77 8.55 -3.10
C ASP A 77 -7.27 8.98 -1.72
N THR A 78 -7.64 10.24 -1.53
CA THR A 78 -8.23 10.74 -0.28
C THR A 78 -9.54 10.02 0.06
N ILE A 79 -10.33 9.60 -0.93
CA ILE A 79 -11.57 8.84 -0.71
C ILE A 79 -11.23 7.47 -0.10
N LEU A 80 -10.23 6.79 -0.66
CA LEU A 80 -9.78 5.50 -0.15
C LEU A 80 -9.10 5.65 1.22
N GLU A 81 -8.25 6.66 1.42
CA GLU A 81 -7.57 6.93 2.69
C GLU A 81 -8.58 7.10 3.83
N LYS A 82 -9.55 7.99 3.67
CA LYS A 82 -10.60 8.20 4.67
C LYS A 82 -11.48 6.97 4.86
N SER A 83 -11.76 6.22 3.79
CA SER A 83 -12.48 4.95 3.91
C SER A 83 -11.70 3.91 4.71
N ILE A 84 -10.37 3.87 4.54
CA ILE A 84 -9.48 3.00 5.32
C ILE A 84 -9.50 3.37 6.79
N GLU A 85 -9.37 4.66 7.12
CA GLU A 85 -9.42 5.15 8.50
C GLU A 85 -10.72 4.71 9.22
N LEU A 86 -11.87 4.86 8.54
CA LEU A 86 -13.17 4.44 9.08
C LEU A 86 -13.27 2.93 9.32
N VAL A 87 -12.74 2.11 8.41
CA VAL A 87 -12.75 0.64 8.55
C VAL A 87 -11.79 0.19 9.65
N VAL A 88 -10.61 0.81 9.74
CA VAL A 88 -9.64 0.53 10.81
C VAL A 88 -10.22 0.90 12.18
N ASP A 89 -10.93 2.02 12.29
CA ASP A 89 -11.62 2.40 13.52
C ASP A 89 -12.72 1.41 13.89
N ALA A 90 -13.55 1.01 12.91
CA ALA A 90 -14.57 -0.02 13.09
C ALA A 90 -13.99 -1.38 13.53
N GLN A 91 -12.73 -1.66 13.23
CA GLN A 91 -12.06 -2.91 13.59
C GLN A 91 -11.60 -2.97 15.05
N LYS A 92 -11.31 -1.85 15.72
CA LYS A 92 -10.57 -1.81 17.01
C LYS A 92 -11.10 -2.78 18.10
N ASN A 93 -12.39 -3.08 18.10
CA ASN A 93 -13.04 -3.96 19.08
C ASN A 93 -13.74 -5.19 18.47
N HIS A 94 -13.47 -5.51 17.21
CA HIS A 94 -14.20 -6.53 16.45
C HIS A 94 -13.26 -7.49 15.73
N ASP A 95 -13.65 -8.77 15.66
CA ASP A 95 -12.90 -9.83 14.97
C ASP A 95 -13.15 -9.78 13.46
N VAL A 96 -14.33 -9.30 13.05
CA VAL A 96 -14.78 -9.18 11.67
C VAL A 96 -15.49 -7.83 11.50
N VAL A 97 -15.23 -7.13 10.41
CA VAL A 97 -15.98 -5.92 10.04
C VAL A 97 -16.81 -6.19 8.78
N VAL A 98 -18.11 -5.94 8.85
CA VAL A 98 -18.99 -5.93 7.68
C VAL A 98 -19.01 -4.53 7.10
N ILE A 99 -18.54 -4.41 5.86
CA ILE A 99 -18.46 -3.18 5.09
C ILE A 99 -19.65 -3.14 4.13
N GLU A 100 -20.51 -2.14 4.28
CA GLU A 100 -21.62 -1.89 3.37
C GLU A 100 -21.17 -1.08 2.15
N GLY A 101 -21.39 -1.63 0.96
CA GLY A 101 -21.12 -0.95 -0.30
C GLY A 101 -22.07 0.21 -0.59
N VAL A 102 -21.75 0.91 -1.67
CA VAL A 102 -22.50 2.06 -2.17
C VAL A 102 -23.52 1.59 -3.19
N GLU A 103 -24.79 1.95 -3.00
CA GLU A 103 -25.88 1.56 -3.89
C GLU A 103 -25.72 2.24 -5.25
N PHE A 104 -26.00 1.50 -6.33
CA PHE A 104 -25.98 2.07 -7.67
C PHE A 104 -27.12 3.06 -7.87
N ASN A 105 -26.81 4.24 -8.39
CA ASN A 105 -27.80 5.19 -8.86
C ASN A 105 -27.28 5.89 -10.13
N ALA A 106 -28.19 6.35 -10.99
CA ALA A 106 -27.82 6.98 -12.26
C ALA A 106 -27.11 8.34 -12.13
N ARG A 107 -27.17 8.99 -10.95
CA ARG A 107 -26.47 10.26 -10.69
C ARG A 107 -24.98 10.05 -10.40
N ASN A 108 -24.63 8.88 -9.86
CA ASN A 108 -23.29 8.52 -9.45
C ASN A 108 -22.81 7.27 -10.21
N PRO A 109 -22.49 7.37 -11.52
CA PRO A 109 -22.07 6.21 -12.32
C PRO A 109 -20.74 5.59 -11.87
N PHE A 110 -19.97 6.28 -11.02
CA PHE A 110 -18.68 5.83 -10.49
C PHE A 110 -18.79 4.85 -9.32
N THR A 111 -19.99 4.62 -8.74
CA THR A 111 -20.14 3.81 -7.52
C THR A 111 -19.73 2.35 -7.72
N GLU A 112 -19.89 1.81 -8.93
CA GLU A 112 -19.48 0.43 -9.21
C GLU A 112 -17.95 0.27 -9.11
N LYS A 113 -17.20 1.19 -9.74
CA LYS A 113 -15.73 1.24 -9.60
C LYS A 113 -15.34 1.44 -8.14
N LEU A 114 -16.05 2.33 -7.43
CA LEU A 114 -15.79 2.60 -6.02
C LEU A 114 -15.99 1.36 -5.13
N ASN A 115 -17.03 0.56 -5.37
CA ASN A 115 -17.23 -0.70 -4.65
C ASN A 115 -16.11 -1.72 -4.93
N LEU A 116 -15.65 -1.83 -6.18
CA LEU A 116 -14.52 -2.68 -6.55
C LEU A 116 -13.24 -2.24 -5.83
N ASP A 117 -12.96 -0.93 -5.84
CA ASP A 117 -11.77 -0.35 -5.23
C ASP A 117 -11.81 -0.47 -3.70
N LEU A 118 -12.96 -0.26 -3.05
CA LEU A 118 -13.12 -0.45 -1.60
C LEU A 118 -12.91 -1.93 -1.22
N ALA A 119 -13.61 -2.85 -1.88
CA ALA A 119 -13.50 -4.28 -1.59
C ALA A 119 -12.07 -4.82 -1.82
N SER A 120 -11.40 -4.38 -2.89
CA SER A 120 -10.02 -4.76 -3.17
C SER A 120 -9.04 -4.14 -2.17
N THR A 121 -9.22 -2.87 -1.81
CA THR A 121 -8.39 -2.16 -0.82
C THR A 121 -8.30 -2.92 0.49
N PHE A 122 -9.40 -3.49 0.97
CA PHE A 122 -9.44 -4.25 2.22
C PHE A 122 -9.21 -5.76 2.06
N GLN A 123 -8.99 -6.24 0.83
CA GLN A 123 -8.98 -7.66 0.46
C GLN A 123 -10.17 -8.44 1.06
N SER A 124 -11.35 -7.82 1.07
CA SER A 124 -12.53 -8.35 1.74
C SER A 124 -13.04 -9.63 1.09
N GLY A 125 -13.68 -10.49 1.90
CA GLY A 125 -14.61 -11.49 1.38
C GLY A 125 -15.84 -10.79 0.81
N VAL A 126 -16.19 -11.04 -0.45
CA VAL A 126 -17.28 -10.32 -1.13
C VAL A 126 -18.56 -11.12 -1.07
N ILE A 127 -19.63 -10.49 -0.58
CA ILE A 127 -21.00 -11.00 -0.63
C ILE A 127 -21.79 -10.13 -1.60
N PHE A 128 -22.32 -10.73 -2.66
CA PHE A 128 -23.17 -10.01 -3.61
C PHE A 128 -24.61 -9.95 -3.11
N ALA A 129 -25.20 -8.76 -3.10
CA ALA A 129 -26.58 -8.54 -2.67
C ALA A 129 -27.42 -8.04 -3.85
N GLY A 130 -28.34 -8.87 -4.32
CA GLY A 130 -29.26 -8.56 -5.43
C GLY A 130 -30.68 -8.30 -4.95
N ASN A 131 -31.44 -7.54 -5.75
CA ASN A 131 -32.85 -7.27 -5.53
C ASN A 131 -33.69 -7.84 -6.68
N ALA A 132 -34.62 -8.74 -6.35
CA ALA A 132 -35.54 -9.40 -7.29
C ALA A 132 -36.91 -8.71 -7.42
N GLY A 133 -37.15 -7.60 -6.71
CA GLY A 133 -38.43 -6.89 -6.78
C GLY A 133 -38.73 -6.25 -8.15
N HIS A 134 -37.68 -6.06 -8.97
CA HIS A 134 -37.78 -5.52 -10.34
C HIS A 134 -37.04 -6.34 -11.39
N ASN A 135 -36.35 -7.41 -10.99
CA ASN A 135 -35.52 -8.25 -11.87
C ASN A 135 -35.96 -9.71 -11.73
N SER A 136 -35.99 -10.43 -12.85
CA SER A 136 -36.11 -11.89 -12.85
C SER A 136 -34.88 -12.54 -12.22
N LEU A 137 -35.03 -13.78 -11.76
CA LEU A 137 -33.91 -14.59 -11.26
C LEU A 137 -32.79 -14.77 -12.28
N CYS A 138 -33.16 -14.89 -13.56
CA CYS A 138 -32.19 -15.02 -14.65
C CYS A 138 -31.32 -13.76 -14.77
N GLU A 139 -31.93 -12.57 -14.70
CA GLU A 139 -31.20 -11.29 -14.72
C GLU A 139 -30.27 -11.15 -13.51
N ILE A 140 -30.69 -11.59 -12.31
CA ILE A 140 -29.80 -11.63 -11.14
C ILE A 140 -28.60 -12.54 -11.38
N GLY A 141 -28.80 -13.71 -12.00
CA GLY A 141 -27.71 -14.61 -12.37
C GLY A 141 -26.75 -14.00 -13.40
N GLU A 142 -27.27 -13.31 -14.42
CA GLU A 142 -26.46 -12.59 -15.40
C GLU A 142 -25.63 -11.48 -14.74
N TYR A 143 -26.24 -10.66 -13.87
CA TYR A 143 -25.52 -9.63 -13.13
C TYR A 143 -24.47 -10.24 -12.20
N LEU A 144 -24.81 -11.31 -11.49
CA LEU A 144 -23.87 -12.01 -10.62
C LEU A 144 -22.65 -12.50 -11.42
N ASN A 145 -22.86 -13.19 -12.55
CA ASN A 145 -21.78 -13.66 -13.43
C ASN A 145 -20.92 -12.51 -13.97
N LEU A 146 -21.52 -11.37 -14.32
CA LEU A 146 -20.80 -10.18 -14.75
C LEU A 146 -19.91 -9.63 -13.63
N TYR A 147 -20.46 -9.48 -12.42
CA TYR A 147 -19.74 -8.94 -11.27
C TYR A 147 -18.62 -9.90 -10.81
N ILE A 148 -18.85 -11.21 -10.78
CA ILE A 148 -17.80 -12.20 -10.46
C ILE A 148 -16.61 -12.04 -11.41
N LYS A 149 -16.86 -11.91 -12.72
CA LYS A 149 -15.79 -11.68 -13.71
C LYS A 149 -15.02 -10.38 -13.46
N ARG A 150 -15.67 -9.34 -12.92
CA ARG A 150 -15.03 -8.07 -12.55
C ARG A 150 -14.19 -8.17 -11.28
N PHE A 151 -14.64 -8.94 -10.30
CA PHE A 151 -13.91 -9.15 -9.04
C PHE A 151 -12.82 -10.22 -9.13
N ALA A 152 -12.91 -11.18 -10.06
CA ALA A 152 -11.95 -12.27 -10.21
C ALA A 152 -10.47 -11.83 -10.34
N PRO A 153 -10.11 -10.76 -11.08
CA PRO A 153 -8.74 -10.27 -11.16
C PRO A 153 -8.20 -9.71 -9.84
N LEU A 154 -9.07 -9.31 -8.91
CA LEU A 154 -8.71 -8.62 -7.67
C LEU A 154 -8.31 -9.61 -6.55
N LYS A 155 -8.39 -10.92 -6.79
CA LYS A 155 -8.07 -12.01 -5.84
C LYS A 155 -8.87 -11.98 -4.53
N ASN A 156 -9.94 -11.19 -4.45
CA ASN A 156 -10.90 -11.25 -3.35
C ASN A 156 -11.55 -12.64 -3.30
N TRP A 157 -11.78 -13.15 -2.08
CA TRP A 157 -12.61 -14.33 -1.90
C TRP A 157 -14.08 -13.97 -2.14
N ILE A 158 -14.73 -14.65 -3.09
CA ILE A 158 -16.18 -14.51 -3.28
C ILE A 158 -16.88 -15.43 -2.27
N ALA A 159 -17.44 -14.84 -1.22
CA ALA A 159 -18.04 -15.55 -0.10
C ALA A 159 -19.42 -16.12 -0.45
N GLY A 160 -20.18 -15.43 -1.29
CA GLY A 160 -21.50 -15.90 -1.73
C GLY A 160 -22.39 -14.79 -2.26
N TYR A 161 -23.68 -15.09 -2.42
CA TYR A 161 -24.69 -14.11 -2.80
C TYR A 161 -25.96 -14.23 -1.96
N ILE A 162 -26.69 -13.12 -1.86
CA ILE A 162 -28.01 -13.01 -1.23
C ILE A 162 -28.96 -12.39 -2.27
N ALA A 163 -30.06 -13.07 -2.57
CA ALA A 163 -31.14 -12.53 -3.39
C ALA A 163 -32.30 -12.11 -2.49
N ASN A 164 -32.62 -10.82 -2.48
CA ASN A 164 -33.64 -10.24 -1.62
C ASN A 164 -34.86 -9.76 -2.43
N LYS A 165 -36.03 -9.69 -1.78
CA LYS A 165 -37.32 -9.28 -2.37
C LYS A 165 -37.73 -10.15 -3.56
N MET A 166 -37.60 -11.45 -3.41
CA MET A 166 -38.05 -12.43 -4.38
C MET A 166 -39.58 -12.41 -4.50
N ALA A 167 -40.12 -12.29 -5.72
CA ALA A 167 -41.54 -12.50 -5.97
C ALA A 167 -41.88 -13.99 -5.77
N ASP A 168 -43.11 -14.29 -5.31
CA ASP A 168 -43.68 -15.64 -5.11
C ASP A 168 -43.38 -16.56 -6.31
N GLN A 169 -42.26 -17.27 -6.26
CA GLN A 169 -41.90 -18.30 -7.23
C GLN A 169 -41.43 -19.52 -6.46
N VAL A 170 -42.23 -20.57 -6.58
CA VAL A 170 -42.00 -21.93 -6.07
C VAL A 170 -40.82 -22.55 -6.85
N LEU A 171 -39.60 -22.17 -6.51
CA LEU A 171 -38.39 -22.85 -6.97
C LEU A 171 -37.60 -23.31 -5.75
N THR A 172 -37.10 -24.54 -5.80
CA THR A 172 -36.21 -25.06 -4.76
C THR A 172 -34.82 -24.43 -4.88
N THR A 173 -34.06 -24.37 -3.79
CA THR A 173 -32.67 -23.85 -3.76
C THR A 173 -31.78 -24.51 -4.84
N GLU A 174 -32.04 -25.77 -5.17
CA GLU A 174 -31.32 -26.54 -6.19
C GLU A 174 -31.70 -26.14 -7.63
N GLU A 175 -32.98 -25.88 -7.90
CA GLU A 175 -33.44 -25.39 -9.21
C GLU A 175 -32.96 -23.96 -9.50
N MET A 176 -32.86 -23.13 -8.45
CA MET A 176 -32.39 -21.74 -8.54
C MET A 176 -30.87 -21.66 -8.76
N ALA A 177 -30.08 -22.48 -8.08
CA ALA A 177 -28.63 -22.56 -8.29
C ALA A 177 -28.29 -22.95 -9.74
N CYS A 178 -29.09 -23.86 -10.33
CA CYS A 178 -28.91 -24.35 -11.70
C CYS A 178 -29.26 -23.30 -12.78
N GLN A 179 -30.17 -22.36 -12.50
CA GLN A 179 -30.55 -21.30 -13.43
C GLN A 179 -29.70 -20.02 -13.32
N ILE A 180 -29.17 -19.72 -12.13
CA ILE A 180 -28.40 -18.50 -11.85
C ILE A 180 -26.92 -18.68 -12.25
N LEU A 181 -26.36 -19.88 -12.10
CA LEU A 181 -24.93 -20.16 -12.25
C LEU A 181 -24.71 -21.27 -13.29
N THR A 182 -24.46 -20.89 -14.54
CA THR A 182 -24.17 -21.85 -15.62
C THR A 182 -22.79 -22.49 -15.54
N ASP A 183 -21.88 -22.01 -14.67
CA ASP A 183 -20.46 -22.47 -14.71
C ASP A 183 -19.64 -22.31 -13.41
N GLN A 184 -20.20 -21.83 -12.27
CA GLN A 184 -19.42 -21.65 -11.02
C GLN A 184 -20.18 -21.97 -9.73
N SER A 185 -19.52 -22.66 -8.79
CA SER A 185 -20.03 -23.06 -7.48
C SER A 185 -19.92 -21.95 -6.42
N ILE A 186 -20.74 -20.90 -6.52
CA ILE A 186 -20.79 -19.83 -5.49
C ILE A 186 -21.89 -20.15 -4.48
N ALA A 187 -21.59 -19.93 -3.21
CA ALA A 187 -22.54 -20.23 -2.14
C ALA A 187 -23.75 -19.28 -2.20
N CYS A 188 -24.94 -19.86 -2.23
CA CYS A 188 -26.18 -19.15 -1.98
C CYS A 188 -26.32 -18.95 -0.46
N LEU A 189 -26.19 -17.71 0.00
CA LEU A 189 -26.25 -17.37 1.43
C LEU A 189 -27.66 -17.02 1.89
N GLY A 190 -28.57 -16.72 0.98
CA GLY A 190 -29.96 -16.43 1.32
C GLY A 190 -30.81 -16.12 0.10
N LEU A 191 -32.01 -16.69 0.09
CA LEU A 191 -33.09 -16.40 -0.86
C LEU A 191 -34.26 -15.89 -0.03
N ILE A 192 -34.55 -14.60 -0.15
CA ILE A 192 -35.46 -13.91 0.76
C ILE A 192 -36.66 -13.42 -0.04
N GLU A 193 -37.82 -13.96 0.30
CA GLU A 193 -39.12 -13.55 -0.26
C GLU A 193 -39.46 -12.11 0.13
N ASP A 194 -40.12 -11.39 -0.78
CA ASP A 194 -40.63 -10.06 -0.46
C ASP A 194 -41.79 -10.18 0.54
N ASN A 195 -41.67 -9.46 1.66
CA ASN A 195 -42.70 -9.42 2.68
C ASN A 195 -43.13 -7.97 2.95
N PRO A 196 -44.06 -7.43 2.14
CA PRO A 196 -44.48 -6.04 2.25
C PRO A 196 -45.25 -5.72 3.55
N ALA A 197 -45.62 -6.73 4.34
CA ALA A 197 -46.25 -6.52 5.64
C ALA A 197 -45.24 -6.04 6.71
N LEU A 198 -43.94 -6.28 6.50
CA LEU A 198 -42.89 -5.83 7.41
C LEU A 198 -42.53 -4.38 7.11
N THR A 199 -42.83 -3.49 8.06
CA THR A 199 -42.57 -2.05 7.91
C THR A 199 -41.51 -1.53 8.89
N ASP A 200 -41.39 -2.14 10.09
CA ASP A 200 -40.32 -1.81 11.03
C ASP A 200 -39.00 -2.47 10.63
N VAL A 201 -37.92 -1.69 10.68
CA VAL A 201 -36.59 -2.13 10.26
C VAL A 201 -36.08 -3.31 11.09
N LYS A 202 -36.37 -3.39 12.39
CA LYS A 202 -35.93 -4.52 13.23
C LYS A 202 -36.63 -5.81 12.86
N ASP A 203 -37.87 -5.72 12.39
CA ASP A 203 -38.63 -6.89 11.94
C ASP A 203 -38.14 -7.36 10.57
N VAL A 204 -37.87 -6.44 9.64
CA VAL A 204 -37.23 -6.76 8.35
C VAL A 204 -35.87 -7.42 8.55
N VAL A 205 -35.01 -6.85 9.41
CA VAL A 205 -33.68 -7.41 9.72
C VAL A 205 -33.78 -8.81 10.33
N ARG A 206 -34.71 -9.02 11.27
CA ARG A 206 -34.97 -10.34 11.88
C ARG A 206 -35.48 -11.36 10.86
N PHE A 207 -36.35 -10.92 9.95
CA PHE A 207 -36.85 -11.77 8.89
C PHE A 207 -35.72 -12.23 7.97
N ILE A 208 -34.89 -11.30 7.49
CA ILE A 208 -33.74 -11.64 6.64
C ILE A 208 -32.77 -12.58 7.37
N GLU A 209 -32.41 -12.26 8.63
CA GLU A 209 -31.50 -13.05 9.47
C GLU A 209 -31.90 -14.52 9.52
N GLY A 210 -33.20 -14.82 9.70
CA GLY A 210 -33.72 -16.19 9.76
C GLY A 210 -33.59 -16.99 8.46
N HIS A 211 -33.31 -16.34 7.33
CA HIS A 211 -33.15 -16.96 6.01
C HIS A 211 -31.68 -17.05 5.57
N LEU A 212 -30.73 -16.56 6.37
CA LEU A 212 -29.31 -16.60 6.02
C LEU A 212 -28.66 -17.95 6.38
N GLN A 213 -27.81 -18.44 5.48
CA GLN A 213 -27.01 -19.65 5.64
C GLN A 213 -25.53 -19.31 5.57
N LEU A 214 -24.89 -19.15 6.73
CA LEU A 214 -23.53 -18.59 6.83
C LEU A 214 -22.44 -19.62 7.20
N HIS A 215 -22.76 -20.92 7.23
CA HIS A 215 -21.82 -21.95 7.70
C HIS A 215 -20.49 -21.93 6.93
N SER A 216 -20.54 -21.84 5.59
CA SER A 216 -19.34 -21.76 4.75
C SER A 216 -18.53 -20.48 4.99
N VAL A 217 -19.22 -19.36 5.21
CA VAL A 217 -18.60 -18.06 5.47
C VAL A 217 -17.86 -18.08 6.81
N ILE A 218 -18.50 -18.57 7.86
CA ILE A 218 -17.94 -18.65 9.20
C ILE A 218 -16.76 -19.63 9.25
N ALA A 219 -16.89 -20.80 8.61
CA ALA A 219 -15.80 -21.78 8.51
C ALA A 219 -14.57 -21.16 7.83
N HIS A 220 -14.77 -20.40 6.75
CA HIS A 220 -13.68 -19.71 6.07
C HIS A 220 -13.06 -18.61 6.97
N LEU A 221 -13.89 -17.75 7.56
CA LEU A 221 -13.41 -16.69 8.46
C LEU A 221 -12.60 -17.24 9.63
N ASN A 222 -13.01 -18.38 10.21
CA ASN A 222 -12.27 -19.03 11.29
C ASN A 222 -10.95 -19.66 10.82
N ALA A 223 -10.89 -20.17 9.58
CA ALA A 223 -9.67 -20.73 8.99
C ALA A 223 -8.70 -19.66 8.46
N MET A 224 -9.15 -18.43 8.21
CA MET A 224 -8.30 -17.35 7.73
C MET A 224 -7.24 -16.98 8.77
N VAL A 225 -5.98 -17.10 8.36
CA VAL A 225 -4.84 -16.50 9.06
C VAL A 225 -4.81 -15.01 8.71
N GLU A 226 -4.68 -14.15 9.71
CA GLU A 226 -4.55 -12.72 9.46
C GLU A 226 -3.20 -12.43 8.79
N HIS A 227 -3.26 -11.80 7.62
CA HIS A 227 -2.10 -11.22 6.98
C HIS A 227 -2.25 -9.69 6.93
N PRO A 228 -1.15 -8.94 6.99
CA PRO A 228 -1.17 -7.51 6.71
C PRO A 228 -1.76 -7.28 5.32
N ILE A 229 -2.69 -6.34 5.21
CA ILE A 229 -3.22 -5.91 3.91
C ILE A 229 -2.12 -5.08 3.26
N THR A 230 -1.62 -5.53 2.12
CA THR A 230 -0.51 -4.88 1.40
C THR A 230 -0.96 -4.20 0.12
N THR A 231 -2.26 -4.00 -0.08
CA THR A 231 -2.81 -3.35 -1.28
C THR A 231 -2.21 -1.95 -1.43
N PRO A 232 -2.10 -1.41 -2.66
CA PRO A 232 -1.47 -0.12 -2.89
C PRO A 232 -2.02 1.00 -2.00
N ALA A 233 -3.34 1.14 -1.92
CA ALA A 233 -3.99 2.17 -1.10
C ALA A 233 -3.71 1.98 0.40
N PHE A 234 -3.79 0.75 0.90
CA PHE A 234 -3.53 0.46 2.31
C PHE A 234 -2.05 0.64 2.67
N PHE A 235 -1.14 0.26 1.78
CA PHE A 235 0.29 0.50 1.94
C PHE A 235 0.60 2.00 2.02
N LYS A 236 0.04 2.80 1.10
CA LYS A 236 0.18 4.28 1.11
C LYS A 236 -0.34 4.88 2.41
N TYR A 237 -1.54 4.47 2.85
CA TYR A 237 -2.11 4.89 4.13
C TYR A 237 -1.19 4.55 5.31
N ARG A 238 -0.76 3.28 5.43
CA ARG A 238 0.11 2.83 6.54
C ARG A 238 1.46 3.54 6.54
N LEU A 239 2.03 3.79 5.37
CA LEU A 239 3.26 4.57 5.24
C LEU A 239 3.06 6.00 5.78
N MET A 240 1.97 6.66 5.40
CA MET A 240 1.63 8.00 5.87
C MET A 240 1.40 8.03 7.39
N GLU A 241 0.63 7.09 7.95
CA GLU A 241 0.45 6.94 9.40
C GLU A 241 1.80 6.82 10.13
N LYS A 242 2.66 5.88 9.69
CA LYS A 242 3.97 5.66 10.30
C LYS A 242 4.85 6.93 10.20
N ALA A 243 4.76 7.69 9.12
CA ALA A 243 5.50 8.92 8.94
C ALA A 243 5.00 10.04 9.89
N ARG A 244 3.68 10.18 10.06
CA ARG A 244 3.08 11.11 11.04
C ARG A 244 3.50 10.78 12.47
N GLU A 245 3.46 9.49 12.85
CA GLU A 245 3.94 9.02 14.16
C GLU A 245 5.45 9.27 14.34
N ALA A 246 6.23 9.15 13.27
CA ALA A 246 7.67 9.37 13.29
C ALA A 246 8.03 10.84 13.52
N ASN A 247 7.30 11.79 12.91
CA ASN A 247 7.47 13.25 13.06
C ASN A 247 8.95 13.70 12.98
N GLN A 248 9.67 13.23 11.95
CA GLN A 248 11.11 13.46 11.79
C GLN A 248 11.40 14.71 10.94
N ARG A 249 12.56 15.34 11.19
CA ARG A 249 13.07 16.49 10.44
C ARG A 249 13.78 16.03 9.17
N ILE A 250 13.25 16.35 7.99
CA ILE A 250 13.79 15.90 6.71
C ILE A 250 14.30 17.09 5.90
N VAL A 251 15.59 17.12 5.60
CA VAL A 251 16.20 18.17 4.79
C VAL A 251 16.02 17.90 3.31
N LEU A 252 15.65 18.96 2.56
CA LEU A 252 15.44 18.94 1.12
C LEU A 252 16.42 19.94 0.48
N PRO A 253 17.56 19.47 -0.05
CA PRO A 253 18.60 20.32 -0.64
C PRO A 253 18.20 21.11 -1.89
N GLU A 254 17.07 20.76 -2.50
CA GLU A 254 16.57 21.28 -3.77
C GLU A 254 15.31 22.13 -3.52
N GLY A 255 15.36 23.04 -2.54
CA GLY A 255 14.18 23.73 -2.00
C GLY A 255 13.50 24.72 -2.96
N ASP A 256 14.21 25.18 -4.00
CA ASP A 256 13.67 26.03 -5.07
C ASP A 256 13.15 25.24 -6.29
N GLU A 257 13.15 23.91 -6.21
CA GLU A 257 12.59 23.05 -7.25
C GLU A 257 11.05 22.93 -7.09
N PRO A 258 10.24 23.19 -8.14
CA PRO A 258 8.78 23.28 -8.01
C PRO A 258 8.07 22.04 -7.46
N ARG A 259 8.54 20.83 -7.79
CA ARG A 259 7.95 19.58 -7.31
C ARG A 259 8.35 19.31 -5.86
N THR A 260 9.61 19.54 -5.51
CA THR A 260 10.12 19.46 -4.13
C THR A 260 9.35 20.42 -3.22
N LEU A 261 9.11 21.66 -3.69
CA LEU A 261 8.33 22.64 -2.95
C LEU A 261 6.88 22.20 -2.74
N LYS A 262 6.20 21.73 -3.79
CA LYS A 262 4.83 21.18 -3.67
C LYS A 262 4.77 20.00 -2.71
N ALA A 263 5.73 19.07 -2.81
CA ALA A 263 5.80 17.91 -1.93
C ALA A 263 6.02 18.31 -0.46
N ALA A 264 6.90 19.28 -0.19
CA ALA A 264 7.13 19.80 1.15
C ALA A 264 5.86 20.42 1.76
N LEU A 265 5.05 21.13 0.96
CA LEU A 265 3.77 21.67 1.40
C LEU A 265 2.75 20.59 1.72
N ILE A 266 2.64 19.55 0.88
CA ILE A 266 1.77 18.39 1.14
C ILE A 266 2.23 17.67 2.41
N CYS A 267 3.53 17.41 2.56
CA CYS A 267 4.08 16.80 3.78
C CYS A 267 3.80 17.66 5.02
N HIS A 268 3.83 18.99 4.90
CA HIS A 268 3.48 19.91 5.98
C HIS A 268 2.00 19.87 6.34
N GLU A 269 1.11 19.95 5.35
CA GLU A 269 -0.36 19.91 5.52
C GLU A 269 -0.81 18.60 6.16
N HIS A 270 -0.27 17.48 5.69
CA HIS A 270 -0.59 16.14 6.20
C HIS A 270 0.31 15.69 7.37
N GLN A 271 1.19 16.57 7.88
CA GLN A 271 2.08 16.32 9.03
C GLN A 271 2.96 15.07 8.89
N LEU A 272 3.39 14.75 7.67
CA LEU A 272 4.17 13.55 7.36
C LEU A 272 5.64 13.68 7.79
N ALA A 273 6.18 14.90 7.79
CA ALA A 273 7.54 15.22 8.20
C ALA A 273 7.69 16.72 8.46
N GLN A 274 8.70 17.09 9.25
CA GLN A 274 9.14 18.48 9.37
C GLN A 274 10.15 18.77 8.25
N CYS A 275 9.65 19.21 7.09
CA CYS A 275 10.51 19.52 5.95
C CYS A 275 11.34 20.78 6.20
N VAL A 276 12.65 20.68 5.94
CA VAL A 276 13.61 21.80 5.99
C VAL A 276 14.10 22.07 4.57
N LEU A 277 13.65 23.16 3.97
CA LEU A 277 14.05 23.54 2.60
C LEU A 277 15.39 24.26 2.63
N LEU A 278 16.35 23.80 1.82
CA LEU A 278 17.60 24.55 1.58
C LEU A 278 17.46 25.39 0.31
N GLY A 279 17.68 26.69 0.42
CA GLY A 279 17.67 27.61 -0.73
C GLY A 279 17.57 29.07 -0.31
N GLU A 280 17.73 29.99 -1.26
CA GLU A 280 17.50 31.42 -1.03
C GLU A 280 16.00 31.68 -0.85
N ARG A 281 15.61 32.34 0.25
CA ARG A 281 14.19 32.57 0.57
C ARG A 281 13.44 33.26 -0.57
N ALA A 282 14.04 34.31 -1.14
CA ALA A 282 13.45 35.06 -2.25
C ALA A 282 13.20 34.19 -3.51
N LYS A 283 14.05 33.18 -3.77
CA LYS A 283 13.87 32.26 -4.91
C LYS A 283 12.73 31.30 -4.66
N ILE A 284 12.67 30.71 -3.46
CA ILE A 284 11.60 29.79 -3.06
C ILE A 284 10.24 30.51 -3.09
N GLU A 285 10.16 31.72 -2.55
CA GLU A 285 8.96 32.56 -2.59
C GLU A 285 8.53 32.90 -4.03
N ALA A 286 9.49 33.20 -4.91
CA ALA A 286 9.19 33.46 -6.33
C ALA A 286 8.65 32.22 -7.05
N VAL A 287 9.19 31.02 -6.75
CA VAL A 287 8.69 29.75 -7.30
C VAL A 287 7.30 29.45 -6.75
N ALA A 288 7.06 29.64 -5.45
CA ALA A 288 5.75 29.47 -4.84
C ALA A 288 4.70 30.36 -5.51
N ALA A 289 5.01 31.65 -5.68
CA ALA A 289 4.11 32.62 -6.33
C ALA A 289 3.80 32.23 -7.78
N LYS A 290 4.79 31.74 -8.53
CA LYS A 290 4.61 31.28 -9.92
C LYS A 290 3.70 30.05 -10.00
N GLU A 291 3.79 29.15 -9.04
CA GLU A 291 2.98 27.93 -8.96
C GLU A 291 1.62 28.16 -8.27
N GLY A 292 1.32 29.37 -7.82
CA GLY A 292 0.08 29.70 -7.11
C GLY A 292 0.00 29.13 -5.69
N LEU A 293 1.14 28.85 -5.08
CA LEU A 293 1.26 28.22 -3.76
C LEU A 293 1.45 29.27 -2.66
N THR A 294 0.85 29.02 -1.49
CA THR A 294 1.07 29.83 -0.29
C THR A 294 2.00 29.08 0.65
N LEU A 295 3.11 29.73 1.05
CA LEU A 295 4.05 29.15 2.00
C LEU A 295 3.56 29.44 3.43
N PRO A 296 3.35 28.41 4.27
CA PRO A 296 2.99 28.63 5.66
C PRO A 296 4.21 29.16 6.43
N GLU A 297 3.99 30.05 7.40
CA GLU A 297 5.08 30.64 8.21
C GLU A 297 5.87 29.58 8.99
N SER A 298 5.21 28.46 9.31
CA SER A 298 5.79 27.31 10.00
C SER A 298 6.71 26.44 9.13
N LEU A 299 6.78 26.66 7.80
CA LEU A 299 7.69 25.92 6.93
C LEU A 299 9.12 26.47 7.06
N GLU A 300 10.05 25.61 7.46
CA GLU A 300 11.44 26.00 7.70
C GLU A 300 12.19 26.14 6.37
N ILE A 301 12.74 27.34 6.14
CA ILE A 301 13.62 27.64 5.00
C ILE A 301 14.97 28.09 5.55
N VAL A 302 16.01 27.36 5.21
CA VAL A 302 17.40 27.63 5.62
C VAL A 302 18.20 28.09 4.41
N GLU A 303 18.74 29.31 4.50
CA GLU A 303 19.63 29.83 3.47
C GLU A 303 21.04 29.24 3.64
N PRO A 304 21.57 28.49 2.66
CA PRO A 304 22.85 27.79 2.81
C PRO A 304 24.01 28.69 3.24
N LEU A 305 24.08 29.90 2.67
CA LEU A 305 25.16 30.86 2.94
C LEU A 305 25.18 31.38 4.39
N ASN A 306 24.05 31.30 5.11
CA ASN A 306 23.95 31.78 6.49
C ASN A 306 24.43 30.72 7.51
N VAL A 307 24.45 29.44 7.11
CA VAL A 307 24.75 28.32 8.02
C VAL A 307 25.98 27.52 7.61
N CYS A 308 26.46 27.61 6.36
CA CYS A 308 27.51 26.73 5.83
C CYS A 308 28.82 26.77 6.63
N ASP A 309 29.18 27.93 7.18
CA ASP A 309 30.42 28.09 7.96
C ASP A 309 30.41 27.25 9.26
N GLN A 310 29.23 26.95 9.80
CA GLN A 310 29.07 26.13 11.02
C GLN A 310 29.48 24.67 10.81
N TYR A 311 29.48 24.20 9.55
CA TYR A 311 29.73 22.80 9.19
C TYR A 311 31.15 22.55 8.67
N VAL A 312 31.96 23.61 8.53
CA VAL A 312 33.33 23.51 8.00
C VAL A 312 34.20 22.60 8.85
N ASP A 313 34.17 22.78 10.18
CA ASP A 313 34.97 21.99 11.12
C ASP A 313 34.55 20.52 11.11
N THR A 314 33.25 20.23 11.03
CA THR A 314 32.73 18.86 10.88
C THR A 314 33.29 18.22 9.60
N LEU A 315 33.21 18.91 8.45
CA LEU A 315 33.69 18.37 7.18
C LEU A 315 35.21 18.11 7.20
N VAL A 316 35.99 19.03 7.77
CA VAL A 316 37.43 18.86 7.95
C VAL A 316 37.70 17.63 8.82
N LYS A 317 37.04 17.51 9.97
CA LYS A 317 37.22 16.39 10.90
C LYS A 317 36.90 15.04 10.25
N LEU A 318 35.75 14.91 9.58
CA LEU A 318 35.32 13.66 8.94
C LEU A 318 36.28 13.24 7.81
N ARG A 319 36.86 14.22 7.09
CA ARG A 319 37.64 13.95 5.87
C ARG A 319 39.13 14.30 5.96
N GLN A 320 39.63 14.56 7.17
CA GLN A 320 41.03 14.92 7.41
C GLN A 320 42.00 13.86 6.84
N HIS A 321 41.66 12.58 7.03
CA HIS A 321 42.44 11.44 6.53
C HIS A 321 42.53 11.37 4.99
N LYS A 322 41.71 12.13 4.26
CA LYS A 322 41.77 12.29 2.79
C LYS A 322 42.32 13.66 2.36
N GLY A 323 42.94 14.41 3.27
CA GLY A 323 43.57 15.70 2.97
C GLY A 323 42.57 16.87 2.84
N MET A 324 41.45 16.81 3.56
CA MET A 324 40.51 17.92 3.66
C MET A 324 41.13 19.09 4.45
N THR A 325 41.16 20.28 3.84
CA THR A 325 41.62 21.53 4.46
C THR A 325 40.43 22.45 4.69
N GLU A 326 40.56 23.42 5.60
CA GLU A 326 39.51 24.41 5.88
C GLU A 326 39.08 25.16 4.60
N GLU A 327 40.02 25.56 3.76
CA GLU A 327 39.74 26.25 2.49
C GLU A 327 38.92 25.39 1.51
N LYS A 328 39.27 24.10 1.38
CA LYS A 328 38.50 23.15 0.55
C LYS A 328 37.13 22.88 1.15
N ALA A 329 37.04 22.79 2.48
CA ALA A 329 35.79 22.58 3.18
C ALA A 329 34.84 23.76 2.94
N LYS A 330 35.30 25.01 3.10
CA LYS A 330 34.53 26.24 2.81
C LYS A 330 33.98 26.30 1.39
N ALA A 331 34.67 25.71 0.42
CA ALA A 331 34.16 25.60 -0.94
C ALA A 331 33.09 24.51 -1.09
N GLN A 332 33.29 23.34 -0.47
CA GLN A 332 32.39 22.20 -0.57
C GLN A 332 31.08 22.35 0.21
N VAL A 333 31.10 23.01 1.38
CA VAL A 333 29.89 23.24 2.20
C VAL A 333 28.86 24.15 1.54
N LYS A 334 29.19 24.78 0.41
CA LYS A 334 28.25 25.60 -0.38
C LYS A 334 27.34 24.77 -1.28
N ASP A 335 27.72 23.53 -1.56
CA ASP A 335 26.85 22.58 -2.26
C ASP A 335 25.71 22.16 -1.31
N SER A 336 24.46 22.27 -1.76
CA SER A 336 23.32 22.07 -0.86
C SER A 336 23.17 20.62 -0.40
N VAL A 337 23.57 19.64 -1.21
CA VAL A 337 23.55 18.22 -0.85
C VAL A 337 24.63 17.92 0.19
N VAL A 338 25.84 18.46 0.00
CA VAL A 338 26.93 18.35 1.00
C VAL A 338 26.51 19.01 2.31
N LEU A 339 25.94 20.22 2.25
CA LEU A 339 25.45 20.92 3.44
C LEU A 339 24.38 20.12 4.17
N GLY A 340 23.34 19.65 3.46
CA GLY A 340 22.29 18.82 4.05
C GLY A 340 22.83 17.52 4.65
N THR A 341 23.84 16.91 4.02
CA THR A 341 24.50 15.70 4.56
C THR A 341 25.27 16.01 5.85
N LEU A 342 25.89 17.20 5.95
CA LEU A 342 26.57 17.65 7.18
C LEU A 342 25.59 18.01 8.29
N MET A 343 24.44 18.62 7.96
CA MET A 343 23.33 18.83 8.90
C MET A 343 22.87 17.48 9.48
N LEU A 344 22.70 16.47 8.62
CA LEU A 344 22.35 15.12 9.03
C LEU A 344 23.47 14.47 9.88
N ALA A 345 24.73 14.63 9.49
CA ALA A 345 25.87 14.12 10.27
C ALA A 345 25.95 14.74 11.68
N ASN A 346 25.57 16.01 11.82
CA ASN A 346 25.52 16.75 13.07
C ASN A 346 24.23 16.56 13.90
N ASP A 347 23.26 15.77 13.41
CA ASP A 347 21.95 15.54 14.07
C ASP A 347 21.04 16.79 14.13
N ASP A 348 21.27 17.79 13.26
CA ASP A 348 20.38 18.96 13.13
C ASP A 348 19.07 18.62 12.39
N VAL A 349 19.13 17.53 11.60
CA VAL A 349 18.02 16.90 10.86
C VAL A 349 18.17 15.39 10.95
N ASP A 350 17.10 14.67 10.64
CA ASP A 350 16.96 13.23 10.86
C ASP A 350 17.05 12.41 9.58
N GLY A 351 16.90 13.04 8.41
CA GLY A 351 17.09 12.40 7.11
C GLY A 351 17.20 13.41 5.96
N LEU A 352 17.62 12.94 4.79
CA LEU A 352 17.83 13.75 3.58
C LEU A 352 17.13 13.14 2.36
N VAL A 353 16.47 13.97 1.57
CA VAL A 353 15.91 13.58 0.26
C VAL A 353 16.36 14.57 -0.82
N SER A 354 16.99 14.07 -1.89
CA SER A 354 17.53 14.86 -3.01
C SER A 354 17.44 14.07 -4.31
N GLY A 355 17.71 14.67 -5.48
CA GLY A 355 17.79 13.98 -6.78
C GLY A 355 16.75 14.42 -7.81
N ALA A 356 15.87 15.37 -7.47
CA ALA A 356 14.94 15.97 -8.43
C ALA A 356 15.70 16.76 -9.52
N VAL A 357 16.86 17.33 -9.18
CA VAL A 357 17.80 17.96 -10.12
C VAL A 357 19.20 17.35 -10.09
N HIS A 358 19.67 16.90 -8.93
CA HIS A 358 20.98 16.26 -8.79
C HIS A 358 21.02 14.86 -9.40
N THR A 359 22.22 14.36 -9.74
CA THR A 359 22.36 12.95 -10.13
C THR A 359 22.36 12.05 -8.90
N THR A 360 21.97 10.78 -9.07
CA THR A 360 22.11 9.75 -8.02
C THR A 360 23.52 9.71 -7.43
N ALA A 361 24.55 9.91 -8.26
CA ALA A 361 25.93 9.95 -7.78
C ALA A 361 26.22 11.18 -6.91
N ASP A 362 25.59 12.33 -7.18
CA ASP A 362 25.73 13.56 -6.39
C ASP A 362 25.00 13.44 -5.05
N THR A 363 23.88 12.72 -4.99
CA THR A 363 23.16 12.41 -3.73
C THR A 363 23.90 11.38 -2.87
N ILE A 364 24.33 10.26 -3.47
CA ILE A 364 24.89 9.12 -2.72
C ILE A 364 26.34 9.36 -2.28
N ARG A 365 27.16 10.02 -3.11
CA ARG A 365 28.59 10.19 -2.83
C ARG A 365 28.86 10.94 -1.52
N PRO A 366 28.22 12.09 -1.22
CA PRO A 366 28.38 12.76 0.08
C PRO A 366 27.93 11.88 1.24
N ALA A 367 26.78 11.19 1.11
CA ALA A 367 26.27 10.29 2.14
C ALA A 367 27.30 9.20 2.50
N LEU A 368 27.87 8.52 1.50
CA LEU A 368 28.92 7.51 1.71
C LEU A 368 30.20 8.10 2.33
N GLN A 369 30.58 9.31 1.91
CA GLN A 369 31.84 9.93 2.33
C GLN A 369 31.79 10.52 3.73
N LEU A 370 30.61 10.90 4.20
CA LEU A 370 30.42 11.64 5.46
C LEU A 370 29.70 10.82 6.53
N LEU A 371 28.74 9.97 6.13
CA LEU A 371 27.95 9.14 7.06
C LEU A 371 28.48 7.70 7.11
N GLY A 372 28.91 7.16 5.97
CA GLY A 372 29.34 5.77 5.85
C GLY A 372 28.19 4.77 5.93
N THR A 373 28.53 3.49 6.01
CA THR A 373 27.56 2.40 6.19
C THR A 373 27.22 2.21 7.66
N ASP A 374 26.05 1.63 7.94
CA ASP A 374 25.71 1.16 9.28
C ASP A 374 26.63 0.00 9.72
N GLN A 375 26.62 -0.34 11.01
CA GLN A 375 27.53 -1.34 11.59
C GLN A 375 27.28 -2.78 11.10
N ASN A 376 26.08 -3.06 10.59
CA ASN A 376 25.63 -4.38 10.15
C ASN A 376 25.68 -4.54 8.62
N SER A 377 26.04 -3.47 7.90
CA SER A 377 26.00 -3.37 6.46
C SER A 377 27.39 -3.12 5.90
N SER A 378 27.84 -4.03 5.04
CA SER A 378 29.12 -3.87 4.31
C SER A 378 28.96 -3.06 3.02
N ILE A 379 27.72 -2.82 2.58
CA ILE A 379 27.39 -2.15 1.33
C ILE A 379 26.10 -1.34 1.47
N VAL A 380 25.99 -0.26 0.69
CA VAL A 380 24.74 0.47 0.48
C VAL A 380 24.05 -0.11 -0.73
N SER A 381 22.76 -0.40 -0.61
CA SER A 381 21.93 -0.89 -1.69
C SER A 381 20.66 -0.06 -1.83
N SER A 382 19.84 -0.36 -2.84
CA SER A 382 18.56 0.31 -3.02
C SER A 382 17.43 -0.67 -3.24
N ILE A 383 16.24 -0.30 -2.78
CA ILE A 383 15.01 -0.98 -3.14
C ILE A 383 13.98 -0.04 -3.75
N PHE A 384 13.03 -0.63 -4.47
CA PHE A 384 11.76 0.00 -4.81
C PHE A 384 10.62 -0.79 -4.18
N PHE A 385 9.65 -0.08 -3.62
CA PHE A 385 8.34 -0.64 -3.30
C PHE A 385 7.47 -0.58 -4.56
N MET A 386 7.24 -1.74 -5.18
CA MET A 386 6.41 -1.90 -6.36
C MET A 386 4.98 -2.20 -5.90
N LEU A 387 4.08 -1.21 -6.03
CA LEU A 387 2.70 -1.35 -5.60
C LEU A 387 1.88 -2.04 -6.68
N MET A 388 1.88 -3.38 -6.66
CA MET A 388 1.11 -4.20 -7.58
C MET A 388 -0.36 -4.29 -7.13
N PRO A 389 -1.32 -4.61 -8.03
CA PRO A 389 -2.72 -4.77 -7.65
C PRO A 389 -2.95 -5.78 -6.52
N GLU A 390 -2.18 -6.87 -6.52
CA GLU A 390 -2.25 -7.90 -5.47
C GLU A 390 -1.48 -7.58 -4.19
N GLY A 391 -0.63 -6.55 -4.20
CA GLY A 391 0.11 -6.11 -3.01
C GLY A 391 1.46 -5.42 -3.30
N ALA A 392 2.03 -4.81 -2.28
CA ALA A 392 3.36 -4.22 -2.31
C ALA A 392 4.45 -5.30 -2.35
N HIS A 393 5.37 -5.17 -3.31
CA HIS A 393 6.56 -6.01 -3.44
C HIS A 393 7.83 -5.16 -3.34
N VAL A 394 8.95 -5.78 -2.96
CA VAL A 394 10.25 -5.11 -2.83
C VAL A 394 11.18 -5.59 -3.94
N TYR A 395 11.73 -4.67 -4.71
CA TYR A 395 12.66 -4.95 -5.81
C TYR A 395 14.02 -4.35 -5.46
N GLY A 396 15.09 -5.16 -5.39
CA GLY A 396 16.45 -4.66 -5.09
C GLY A 396 17.55 -5.55 -5.67
N ASP A 397 18.79 -5.12 -5.88
CA ASP A 397 19.18 -3.73 -6.05
C ASP A 397 18.80 -3.25 -7.46
N CYS A 398 18.39 -1.99 -7.58
CA CYS A 398 17.90 -1.40 -8.83
C CYS A 398 18.53 -0.04 -9.19
N ALA A 399 19.42 0.50 -8.33
CA ALA A 399 20.00 1.82 -8.55
C ALA A 399 21.49 1.96 -8.17
N VAL A 400 22.05 1.12 -7.29
CA VAL A 400 23.36 1.41 -6.69
C VAL A 400 24.48 0.51 -7.21
N ASN A 401 24.33 -0.80 -7.12
CA ASN A 401 25.44 -1.75 -7.32
C ASN A 401 25.39 -2.40 -8.71
N PRO A 402 26.32 -2.08 -9.64
CA PRO A 402 26.27 -2.58 -11.01
C PRO A 402 26.38 -4.10 -11.14
N ASN A 403 27.37 -4.69 -10.46
CA ASN A 403 27.68 -6.12 -10.52
C ASN A 403 28.09 -6.57 -9.11
N PRO A 404 27.14 -6.82 -8.19
CA PRO A 404 27.45 -7.23 -6.82
C PRO A 404 28.14 -8.60 -6.79
N THR A 405 29.09 -8.80 -5.88
CA THR A 405 29.65 -10.14 -5.59
C THR A 405 28.61 -11.02 -4.88
N PRO A 406 28.79 -12.35 -4.82
CA PRO A 406 27.86 -13.22 -4.09
C PRO A 406 27.63 -12.81 -2.62
N GLU A 407 28.67 -12.35 -1.91
CA GLU A 407 28.55 -11.84 -0.54
C GLU A 407 27.76 -10.53 -0.47
N GLN A 408 27.98 -9.62 -1.43
CA GLN A 408 27.25 -8.36 -1.50
C GLN A 408 25.77 -8.64 -1.84
N LEU A 409 25.50 -9.53 -2.78
CA LEU A 409 24.15 -9.93 -3.18
C LEU A 409 23.39 -10.59 -2.02
N ALA A 410 24.06 -11.42 -1.23
CA ALA A 410 23.52 -11.97 0.01
C ALA A 410 23.18 -10.88 1.04
N ASN A 411 24.05 -9.88 1.21
CA ASN A 411 23.81 -8.76 2.11
C ASN A 411 22.63 -7.89 1.63
N ILE A 412 22.54 -7.61 0.33
CA ILE A 412 21.40 -6.91 -0.30
C ILE A 412 20.09 -7.64 -0.02
N ALA A 413 20.08 -8.97 -0.12
CA ALA A 413 18.90 -9.79 0.15
C ALA A 413 18.42 -9.66 1.61
N ILE A 414 19.35 -9.70 2.56
CA ILE A 414 19.03 -9.54 4.00
C ILE A 414 18.57 -8.11 4.31
N GLN A 415 19.26 -7.09 3.78
CA GLN A 415 18.85 -5.68 3.93
C GLN A 415 17.44 -5.43 3.37
N SER A 416 17.16 -5.99 2.19
CA SER A 416 15.85 -5.88 1.53
C SER A 416 14.76 -6.59 2.31
N ALA A 417 15.04 -7.76 2.88
CA ALA A 417 14.11 -8.48 3.75
C ALA A 417 13.78 -7.70 5.03
N ASN A 418 14.79 -7.10 5.66
CA ASN A 418 14.61 -6.25 6.84
C ASN A 418 13.76 -5.02 6.50
N SER A 419 14.00 -4.41 5.34
CA SER A 419 13.20 -3.29 4.88
C SER A 419 11.77 -3.70 4.56
N ALA A 420 11.54 -4.83 3.89
CA ALA A 420 10.18 -5.36 3.68
C ALA A 420 9.43 -5.49 5.01
N LYS A 421 10.06 -6.13 6.01
CA LYS A 421 9.48 -6.31 7.34
C LYS A 421 9.18 -4.99 8.05
N ALA A 422 10.04 -3.99 7.89
CA ALA A 422 9.86 -2.65 8.48
C ALA A 422 8.59 -1.93 7.97
N PHE A 423 8.17 -2.23 6.74
CA PHE A 423 6.96 -1.72 6.11
C PHE A 423 5.81 -2.74 6.10
N ASP A 424 5.80 -3.66 7.07
CA ASP A 424 4.74 -4.66 7.30
C ASP A 424 4.55 -5.65 6.12
N ILE A 425 5.58 -5.83 5.26
CA ILE A 425 5.62 -6.83 4.19
C ILE A 425 6.37 -8.07 4.69
N GLU A 426 5.69 -9.21 4.72
CA GLU A 426 6.29 -10.50 5.09
C GLU A 426 7.38 -10.89 4.07
N PRO A 427 8.66 -11.04 4.48
CA PRO A 427 9.75 -11.25 3.53
C PRO A 427 9.81 -12.69 3.02
N ARG A 428 9.54 -12.87 1.73
CA ARG A 428 9.77 -14.10 0.95
C ARG A 428 10.70 -13.76 -0.20
N VAL A 429 11.98 -14.02 0.00
CA VAL A 429 13.06 -13.50 -0.84
C VAL A 429 13.39 -14.47 -1.97
N ALA A 430 13.15 -14.03 -3.19
CA ALA A 430 13.53 -14.71 -4.42
C ALA A 430 14.83 -14.13 -4.97
N MET A 431 15.88 -14.95 -5.03
CA MET A 431 17.15 -14.56 -5.67
C MET A 431 17.06 -14.82 -7.18
N ILE A 432 16.82 -13.75 -7.93
CA ILE A 432 16.41 -13.81 -9.33
C ILE A 432 17.56 -14.23 -10.25
N SER A 433 17.25 -15.12 -11.19
CA SER A 433 18.16 -15.55 -12.24
C SER A 433 17.37 -15.95 -13.50
N TYR A 434 18.06 -16.16 -14.61
CA TYR A 434 17.45 -16.76 -15.81
C TYR A 434 17.27 -18.29 -15.69
N SER A 435 17.76 -18.90 -14.61
CA SER A 435 17.64 -20.34 -14.29
C SER A 435 16.89 -20.57 -12.98
N THR A 436 16.24 -21.73 -12.84
CA THR A 436 15.56 -22.14 -11.60
C THR A 436 16.17 -23.43 -11.05
N GLY A 437 16.57 -23.44 -9.77
CA GLY A 437 17.18 -24.62 -9.14
C GLY A 437 18.43 -25.09 -9.90
N SER A 438 18.47 -26.37 -10.29
CA SER A 438 19.57 -26.97 -11.05
C SER A 438 19.34 -27.06 -12.56
N SER A 439 18.34 -26.35 -13.11
CA SER A 439 17.92 -26.49 -14.52
C SER A 439 18.89 -25.87 -15.54
N GLY A 440 19.76 -24.96 -15.09
CA GLY A 440 20.77 -24.31 -15.91
C GLY A 440 22.07 -24.11 -15.14
N SER A 441 23.18 -24.02 -15.87
CA SER A 441 24.53 -23.76 -15.35
C SER A 441 25.13 -22.52 -16.01
N GLY A 442 26.10 -21.90 -15.35
CA GLY A 442 26.75 -20.68 -15.83
C GLY A 442 27.20 -19.81 -14.67
N VAL A 443 28.21 -18.96 -14.92
CA VAL A 443 28.84 -18.12 -13.90
C VAL A 443 27.82 -17.25 -13.16
N ASP A 444 26.87 -16.65 -13.88
CA ASP A 444 25.86 -15.79 -13.28
C ASP A 444 24.85 -16.57 -12.42
N VAL A 445 24.50 -17.81 -12.82
CA VAL A 445 23.60 -18.70 -12.05
C VAL A 445 24.30 -19.19 -10.79
N GLU A 446 25.57 -19.57 -10.91
CA GLU A 446 26.40 -20.03 -9.81
C GLU A 446 26.62 -18.93 -8.78
N ALA A 447 26.85 -17.69 -9.21
CA ALA A 447 26.96 -16.53 -8.33
C ALA A 447 25.69 -16.29 -7.50
N VAL A 448 24.50 -16.38 -8.13
CA VAL A 448 23.22 -16.27 -7.42
C VAL A 448 23.00 -17.45 -6.47
N ALA A 449 23.36 -18.66 -6.87
CA ALA A 449 23.27 -19.85 -6.01
C ALA A 449 24.19 -19.76 -4.80
N GLU A 450 25.41 -19.24 -4.97
CA GLU A 450 26.36 -18.98 -3.88
C GLU A 450 25.82 -17.90 -2.93
N ALA A 451 25.35 -16.77 -3.46
CA ALA A 451 24.72 -15.70 -2.67
C ALA A 451 23.54 -16.23 -1.83
N THR A 452 22.70 -17.08 -2.42
CA THR A 452 21.56 -17.71 -1.74
C THR A 452 22.03 -18.53 -0.53
N LYS A 453 23.06 -19.35 -0.69
CA LYS A 453 23.63 -20.16 0.41
C LYS A 453 24.24 -19.30 1.52
N ILE A 454 24.94 -18.23 1.14
CA ILE A 454 25.52 -17.28 2.09
C ILE A 454 24.41 -16.63 2.92
N ALA A 455 23.36 -16.14 2.27
CA ALA A 455 22.23 -15.50 2.94
C ALA A 455 21.47 -16.47 3.87
N GLN A 456 21.23 -17.71 3.43
CA GLN A 456 20.62 -18.76 4.28
C GLN A 456 21.47 -19.09 5.53
N THR A 457 22.79 -19.02 5.40
CA THR A 457 23.71 -19.26 6.53
C THR A 457 23.70 -18.08 7.50
N GLN A 458 23.67 -16.84 6.99
CA GLN A 458 23.69 -15.62 7.80
C GLN A 458 22.34 -15.31 8.45
N ALA A 459 21.23 -15.67 7.81
CA ALA A 459 19.86 -15.47 8.30
C ALA A 459 19.01 -16.76 8.14
N PRO A 460 19.21 -17.78 9.00
CA PRO A 460 18.53 -19.09 8.88
C PRO A 460 17.00 -19.03 8.96
N ASP A 461 16.45 -18.03 9.64
CA ASP A 461 15.00 -17.85 9.79
C ASP A 461 14.35 -17.14 8.58
N LEU A 462 15.16 -16.59 7.67
CA LEU A 462 14.66 -15.89 6.50
C LEU A 462 14.15 -16.87 5.45
N MET A 463 12.92 -16.69 4.98
CA MET A 463 12.40 -17.42 3.83
C MET A 463 13.07 -16.88 2.56
N ILE A 464 14.15 -17.54 2.14
CA ILE A 464 14.94 -17.18 0.97
C ILE A 464 15.23 -18.41 0.10
N ASP A 465 15.04 -18.26 -1.20
CA ASP A 465 15.30 -19.32 -2.17
C ASP A 465 15.83 -18.75 -3.50
N GLY A 466 16.61 -19.58 -4.20
CA GLY A 466 17.26 -19.20 -5.44
C GLY A 466 18.35 -20.20 -5.86
N PRO A 467 18.83 -20.11 -7.11
CA PRO A 467 18.39 -19.20 -8.15
C PRO A 467 16.97 -19.53 -8.63
N ILE A 468 16.15 -18.51 -8.91
CA ILE A 468 14.76 -18.66 -9.34
C ILE A 468 14.42 -17.70 -10.48
N GLN A 469 13.73 -18.20 -11.50
CA GLN A 469 13.18 -17.34 -12.56
C GLN A 469 12.02 -16.50 -12.05
N PHE A 470 11.81 -15.33 -12.65
CA PHE A 470 10.75 -14.41 -12.23
C PHE A 470 9.35 -15.04 -12.29
N ASP A 471 9.05 -15.82 -13.33
CA ASP A 471 7.78 -16.53 -13.46
C ASP A 471 7.56 -17.54 -12.33
N ALA A 472 8.60 -18.28 -11.96
CA ALA A 472 8.60 -19.24 -10.86
C ALA A 472 8.51 -18.56 -9.49
N ALA A 473 9.05 -17.36 -9.32
CA ALA A 473 8.97 -16.58 -8.10
C ALA A 473 7.57 -15.96 -7.90
N TYR A 474 6.94 -15.51 -8.98
CA TYR A 474 5.70 -14.71 -8.93
C TYR A 474 4.41 -15.51 -9.16
N VAL A 475 4.40 -16.49 -10.08
CA VAL A 475 3.18 -17.20 -10.48
C VAL A 475 3.03 -18.50 -9.67
N PRO A 476 1.97 -18.68 -8.84
CA PRO A 476 1.80 -19.87 -7.99
C PRO A 476 1.87 -21.20 -8.73
N SER A 477 1.24 -21.30 -9.91
CA SER A 477 1.22 -22.54 -10.70
C SER A 477 2.60 -22.91 -11.23
N VAL A 478 3.37 -21.92 -11.69
CA VAL A 478 4.74 -22.12 -12.20
C VAL A 478 5.70 -22.42 -11.06
N GLY A 479 5.58 -21.71 -9.93
CA GLY A 479 6.35 -21.98 -8.72
C GLY A 479 6.14 -23.41 -8.22
N LYS A 480 4.88 -23.87 -8.14
CA LYS A 480 4.56 -25.26 -7.77
C LYS A 480 5.11 -26.29 -8.75
N GLN A 481 5.18 -25.96 -10.04
CA GLN A 481 5.73 -26.85 -11.07
C GLN A 481 7.26 -26.94 -11.03
N LYS A 482 7.95 -25.80 -10.90
CA LYS A 482 9.42 -25.73 -10.97
C LYS A 482 10.10 -25.98 -9.63
N LEU A 483 9.49 -25.56 -8.52
CA LEU A 483 10.02 -25.66 -7.14
C LEU A 483 8.90 -25.99 -6.13
N PRO A 484 8.32 -27.21 -6.16
CA PRO A 484 7.12 -27.58 -5.39
C PRO A 484 7.26 -27.46 -3.87
N ASN A 485 8.47 -27.62 -3.34
CA ASN A 485 8.75 -27.61 -1.90
C ASN A 485 9.31 -26.26 -1.41
N SER A 486 9.41 -25.26 -2.28
CA SER A 486 9.96 -23.96 -1.90
C SER A 486 8.93 -23.14 -1.10
N PRO A 487 9.33 -22.52 0.04
CA PRO A 487 8.47 -21.59 0.76
C PRO A 487 8.34 -20.22 0.06
N VAL A 488 9.10 -19.98 -1.00
CA VAL A 488 9.19 -18.71 -1.73
C VAL A 488 8.56 -18.80 -3.12
N ALA A 489 8.77 -19.89 -3.86
CA ALA A 489 8.32 -20.00 -5.24
C ALA A 489 6.80 -19.79 -5.39
N GLY A 490 6.43 -18.90 -6.32
CA GLY A 490 5.06 -18.49 -6.61
C GLY A 490 4.42 -17.61 -5.54
N ARG A 491 5.20 -17.19 -4.53
CA ARG A 491 4.74 -16.45 -3.34
C ARG A 491 5.76 -15.36 -2.93
N ALA A 492 6.73 -15.04 -3.78
CA ALA A 492 7.79 -14.11 -3.43
C ALA A 492 7.22 -12.69 -3.24
N THR A 493 7.71 -12.01 -2.22
CA THR A 493 7.39 -10.60 -1.91
C THR A 493 8.60 -9.69 -2.08
N VAL A 494 9.80 -10.26 -2.06
CA VAL A 494 11.08 -9.56 -2.21
C VAL A 494 11.84 -10.21 -3.36
N PHE A 495 12.22 -9.42 -4.36
CA PHE A 495 12.90 -9.85 -5.58
C PHE A 495 14.30 -9.25 -5.60
N ILE A 496 15.31 -10.11 -5.53
CA ILE A 496 16.70 -9.70 -5.52
C ILE A 496 17.33 -9.96 -6.89
N PHE A 497 17.62 -8.89 -7.63
CA PHE A 497 18.18 -8.95 -8.97
C PHE A 497 19.69 -9.16 -8.93
N PRO A 498 20.24 -9.95 -9.89
CA PRO A 498 21.65 -10.33 -9.87
C PRO A 498 22.60 -9.18 -10.20
N ASP A 499 22.11 -8.18 -10.94
CA ASP A 499 22.88 -7.03 -11.41
C ASP A 499 21.97 -5.83 -11.69
N LEU A 500 22.58 -4.65 -11.83
CA LEU A 500 21.85 -3.39 -12.02
C LEU A 500 21.15 -3.29 -13.38
N ASN A 501 21.69 -3.87 -14.45
CA ASN A 501 21.01 -3.84 -15.75
C ASN A 501 19.69 -4.60 -15.67
N THR A 502 19.72 -5.78 -15.06
CA THR A 502 18.53 -6.61 -14.83
C THR A 502 17.53 -5.89 -13.92
N GLY A 503 17.97 -5.41 -12.76
CA GLY A 503 17.09 -4.72 -11.80
C GLY A 503 16.48 -3.44 -12.37
N ASN A 504 17.32 -2.53 -12.89
CA ASN A 504 16.89 -1.23 -13.39
C ASN A 504 15.94 -1.33 -14.58
N THR A 505 16.25 -2.21 -15.54
CA THR A 505 15.40 -2.42 -16.71
C THR A 505 14.06 -3.05 -16.30
N THR A 506 14.08 -4.02 -15.39
CA THR A 506 12.87 -4.75 -14.98
C THR A 506 11.89 -3.85 -14.25
N TYR A 507 12.31 -3.12 -13.20
CA TYR A 507 11.36 -2.29 -12.45
C TYR A 507 10.75 -1.20 -13.33
N LYS A 508 11.53 -0.58 -14.23
CA LYS A 508 11.03 0.43 -15.16
C LYS A 508 10.07 -0.16 -16.18
N ALA A 509 10.39 -1.33 -16.73
CA ALA A 509 9.53 -2.01 -17.68
C ALA A 509 8.18 -2.36 -17.03
N VAL A 510 8.19 -2.89 -15.80
CA VAL A 510 6.97 -3.21 -15.03
C VAL A 510 6.19 -1.93 -14.71
N GLN A 511 6.85 -0.91 -14.14
CA GLN A 511 6.24 0.38 -13.80
C GLN A 511 5.51 0.99 -15.00
N ARG A 512 6.19 1.08 -16.15
CA ARG A 512 5.66 1.75 -17.35
C ARG A 512 4.63 0.91 -18.10
N SER A 513 4.79 -0.40 -18.17
CA SER A 513 3.88 -1.27 -18.93
C SER A 513 2.59 -1.55 -18.17
N ALA A 514 2.65 -1.59 -16.83
CA ALA A 514 1.49 -1.85 -15.97
C ALA A 514 0.91 -0.59 -15.32
N ASN A 515 1.48 0.60 -15.60
CA ASN A 515 1.08 1.88 -15.03
C ASN A 515 0.96 1.84 -13.49
N LEU A 516 2.00 1.31 -12.84
CA LEU A 516 2.04 1.10 -11.40
C LEU A 516 2.82 2.20 -10.70
N ILE A 517 2.44 2.45 -9.45
CA ILE A 517 3.21 3.31 -8.54
C ILE A 517 4.42 2.52 -8.05
N SER A 518 5.59 3.12 -8.14
CA SER A 518 6.84 2.58 -7.61
C SER A 518 7.47 3.62 -6.70
N ILE A 519 7.64 3.30 -5.42
CA ILE A 519 8.25 4.23 -4.46
C ILE A 519 9.74 3.88 -4.30
N GLY A 520 10.62 4.83 -4.61
CA GLY A 520 12.07 4.69 -4.50
C GLY A 520 12.86 5.44 -5.58
N PRO A 521 14.19 5.24 -5.66
CA PRO A 521 14.96 4.25 -4.90
C PRO A 521 15.09 4.62 -3.42
N VAL A 522 14.81 3.66 -2.54
CA VAL A 522 15.03 3.77 -1.10
C VAL A 522 16.38 3.15 -0.78
N LEU A 523 17.33 3.95 -0.28
CA LEU A 523 18.65 3.47 0.09
C LEU A 523 18.61 2.71 1.41
N GLN A 524 19.46 1.70 1.50
CA GLN A 524 19.61 0.81 2.64
C GLN A 524 21.08 0.69 2.99
N GLY A 525 21.39 0.40 4.25
CA GLY A 525 22.75 0.16 4.71
C GLY A 525 23.56 1.41 5.05
N LEU A 526 22.98 2.61 4.94
CA LEU A 526 23.59 3.86 5.40
C LEU A 526 23.41 4.07 6.90
N ALA A 527 24.42 4.66 7.55
CA ALA A 527 24.39 4.94 8.98
C ALA A 527 23.29 5.94 9.40
N LYS A 528 22.91 6.85 8.49
CA LYS A 528 21.77 7.75 8.64
C LYS A 528 20.95 7.77 7.33
N PRO A 529 19.64 8.05 7.36
CA PRO A 529 18.76 7.89 6.21
C PRO A 529 18.99 8.99 5.17
N VAL A 530 19.34 8.57 3.96
CA VAL A 530 19.44 9.43 2.78
C VAL A 530 18.75 8.71 1.64
N ASN A 531 17.88 9.39 0.90
CA ASN A 531 17.23 8.82 -0.27
C ASN A 531 17.41 9.70 -1.51
N ASP A 532 17.51 9.02 -2.65
CA ASP A 532 17.65 9.64 -3.96
C ASP A 532 16.30 9.62 -4.69
N LEU A 533 16.03 10.67 -5.44
CA LEU A 533 14.88 10.80 -6.31
C LEU A 533 15.32 10.58 -7.76
N SER A 534 14.39 10.08 -8.58
CA SER A 534 14.58 10.20 -10.02
C SER A 534 14.36 11.65 -10.44
N ARG A 535 15.18 12.17 -11.37
CA ARG A 535 14.91 13.46 -12.02
C ARG A 535 13.54 13.54 -12.70
N GLY A 536 12.96 12.39 -13.06
CA GLY A 536 11.61 12.26 -13.59
C GLY A 536 10.52 12.01 -12.55
N ALA A 537 10.82 12.13 -11.25
CA ALA A 537 9.89 11.91 -10.15
C ALA A 537 8.72 12.91 -10.24
N LEU A 538 7.53 12.40 -9.92
CA LEU A 538 6.31 13.16 -9.73
C LEU A 538 6.29 13.73 -8.31
N VAL A 539 5.42 14.71 -8.05
CA VAL A 539 5.24 15.29 -6.70
C VAL A 539 4.89 14.20 -5.68
N GLU A 540 4.00 13.28 -6.05
CA GLU A 540 3.59 12.15 -5.21
C GLU A 540 4.78 11.22 -4.86
N ASP A 541 5.69 10.96 -5.82
CA ASP A 541 6.90 10.15 -5.56
C ASP A 541 7.79 10.81 -4.51
N ILE A 542 7.91 12.14 -4.53
CA ILE A 542 8.69 12.91 -3.56
C ILE A 542 8.04 12.84 -2.19
N VAL A 543 6.70 13.02 -2.10
CA VAL A 543 5.94 12.92 -0.84
C VAL A 543 6.17 11.55 -0.18
N TYR A 544 6.04 10.46 -0.94
CA TYR A 544 6.27 9.13 -0.38
C TYR A 544 7.73 8.86 -0.04
N THR A 545 8.68 9.42 -0.78
CA THR A 545 10.11 9.29 -0.45
C THR A 545 10.45 10.03 0.85
N ILE A 546 9.87 11.22 1.08
CA ILE A 546 9.98 11.94 2.35
C ILE A 546 9.37 11.12 3.49
N ALA A 547 8.16 10.59 3.31
CA ALA A 547 7.50 9.75 4.30
C ALA A 547 8.33 8.51 4.66
N ILE A 548 8.88 7.80 3.67
CA ILE A 548 9.76 6.64 3.89
C ILE A 548 11.02 7.06 4.66
N THR A 549 11.63 8.18 4.29
CA THR A 549 12.85 8.67 4.96
C THR A 549 12.56 8.99 6.43
N ALA A 550 11.40 9.57 6.74
CA ALA A 550 10.96 9.80 8.12
C ALA A 550 10.76 8.48 8.89
N VAL A 551 10.15 7.48 8.27
CA VAL A 551 10.01 6.15 8.89
C VAL A 551 11.37 5.49 9.15
N GLN A 552 12.29 5.55 8.19
CA GLN A 552 13.66 5.03 8.34
C GLN A 552 14.42 5.73 9.47
N ALA A 553 14.33 7.06 9.55
CA ALA A 553 14.95 7.86 10.60
C ALA A 553 14.46 7.47 12.00
N ALA A 554 13.15 7.31 12.17
CA ALA A 554 12.58 6.89 13.44
C ALA A 554 12.99 5.45 13.84
N GLN A 555 13.25 4.58 12.86
CA GLN A 555 13.71 3.21 13.11
C GLN A 555 15.17 3.16 13.55
N GLN A 556 16.05 3.95 12.94
CA GLN A 556 17.48 3.97 13.28
C GLN A 556 17.78 4.61 14.66
N LYS A 557 16.83 5.38 15.21
CA LYS A 557 16.91 5.94 16.57
C LYS A 557 16.52 4.95 17.68
N LYS A 558 15.88 3.82 17.33
CA LYS A 558 15.48 2.76 18.27
C LYS A 558 16.59 1.73 18.41
#